data_AF-A0A7Y3K802-F1
#
_entry.id   AF-A0A7Y3K802-F1
#
_cell.length_a   1.000
_cell.length_b   1.000
_cell.length_c   1.000
_cell.angle_alpha   90.00
_cell.angle_beta   90.00
_cell.angle_gamma   90.00
#
_symmetry.space_group_name_H-M   'P 1'
#
loop_
_entity.id
_entity.type
_entity.pdbx_description
1 polymer ?
#
loop_
_entity_poly.entity_id
_entity_poly.type
_entity_poly.pdbx_seq_one_letter_code
_entity_poly.pdbx_strand_id
1 'polypeptide(L)'
;PKLVPPLAQLKLLRSMQRQINADTQDMNHQMQQAPAAAKKAIQQEIRRLGNLQGALQHQAIKTIKSMQSGPKVPAPMQNIPNAQPPKGRL
;
A
#
# COMPACT_ATOMS: atom_id res chain seq x y z
N PRO A 1 14.12 12.42 2.78
CA PRO A 1 13.34 11.16 2.96
C PRO A 1 13.60 10.17 1.81
N LYS A 2 14.28 9.04 2.08
CA LYS A 2 14.48 7.99 1.07
C LYS A 2 13.13 7.34 0.77
N LEU A 3 12.58 7.62 -0.42
CA LEU A 3 11.35 7.00 -0.92
C LEU A 3 11.62 5.50 -1.11
N VAL A 4 11.07 4.66 -0.23
CA VAL A 4 11.08 3.20 -0.43
C VAL A 4 10.32 2.90 -1.72
N PRO A 5 10.91 2.18 -2.69
CA PRO A 5 10.23 1.84 -3.93
C PRO A 5 8.89 1.13 -3.65
N PRO A 6 7.82 1.38 -4.43
CA PRO A 6 6.52 0.76 -4.21
C PRO A 6 6.55 -0.77 -4.11
N LEU A 7 7.42 -1.43 -4.89
CA LEU A 7 7.63 -2.88 -4.80
C LEU A 7 8.25 -3.31 -3.45
N ALA A 8 9.21 -2.54 -2.92
CA ALA A 8 9.79 -2.81 -1.62
C ALA A 8 8.79 -2.55 -0.49
N GLN A 9 7.93 -1.53 -0.62
CA GLN A 9 6.81 -1.30 0.29
C GLN A 9 5.84 -2.49 0.29
N LEU A 10 5.46 -3.03 -0.88
CA LEU A 10 4.59 -4.21 -0.94
C LEU A 10 5.21 -5.46 -0.31
N LYS A 11 6.51 -5.69 -0.51
CA LYS A 11 7.21 -6.81 0.15
C LYS A 11 7.18 -6.66 1.67
N LEU A 12 7.41 -5.45 2.17
CA LEU A 12 7.33 -5.15 3.60
C LEU A 12 5.91 -5.37 4.14
N LEU A 13 4.89 -4.83 3.47
CA LEU A 13 3.48 -5.01 3.83
C LEU A 13 3.08 -6.49 3.86
N ARG A 14 3.53 -7.27 2.87
CA ARG A 14 3.31 -8.73 2.86
C ARG A 14 4.01 -9.43 4.02
N SER A 15 5.22 -9.01 4.38
CA SER A 15 5.93 -9.57 5.53
C SER A 15 5.20 -9.29 6.83
N MET A 16 4.78 -8.05 7.05
CA MET A 16 3.98 -7.66 8.23
C MET A 16 2.65 -8.42 8.26
N GLN A 17 1.99 -8.61 7.11
CA GLN A 17 0.75 -9.38 7.04
C GLN A 17 0.93 -10.83 7.48
N ARG A 18 2.04 -11.48 7.08
CA ARG A 18 2.35 -12.85 7.51
C ARG A 18 2.61 -12.93 9.01
N GLN A 19 3.33 -11.95 9.57
CA GLN A 19 3.59 -11.89 11.00
C GLN A 19 2.29 -11.75 11.78
N ILE A 20 1.43 -10.81 11.41
CA ILE A 20 0.12 -10.63 12.06
C ILE A 20 -0.72 -11.90 11.98
N ASN A 21 -0.71 -12.61 10.85
CA ASN A 21 -1.42 -13.88 10.73
C ASN A 21 -0.88 -14.93 11.71
N ALA A 22 0.45 -15.04 11.84
CA ALA A 22 1.07 -15.96 12.79
C ALA A 22 0.73 -15.60 14.24
N ASP A 23 0.83 -14.33 14.61
CA ASP A 23 0.49 -13.85 15.95
C ASP A 23 -1.00 -14.05 16.26
N THR A 24 -1.87 -13.87 15.26
CA THR A 24 -3.31 -14.13 15.39
C THR A 24 -3.60 -15.61 15.60
N GLN A 25 -2.89 -16.50 14.89
CA GLN A 25 -3.03 -17.94 15.07
C GLN A 25 -2.55 -18.37 16.46
N ASP A 26 -1.39 -17.87 16.89
CA ASP A 26 -0.85 -18.14 18.21
C ASP A 26 -1.81 -17.70 19.32
N MET A 27 -2.35 -16.47 19.24
CA MET A 27 -3.35 -16.02 20.20
C MET A 27 -4.65 -16.82 20.16
N ASN A 28 -5.08 -17.30 18.99
CA ASN A 28 -6.24 -18.19 18.92
C ASN A 28 -5.98 -19.53 19.62
N HIS A 29 -4.74 -20.05 19.55
CA HIS A 29 -4.34 -21.24 20.31
C HIS A 29 -4.29 -20.93 21.81
N GLN A 30 -3.71 -19.79 22.22
CA GLN A 30 -3.71 -19.36 23.61
C GLN A 30 -5.14 -19.19 24.16
N MET A 31 -6.07 -18.66 23.37
CA MET A 31 -7.47 -18.47 23.78
C MET A 31 -8.17 -19.80 24.13
N GLN A 32 -7.79 -20.89 23.47
CA GLN A 32 -8.35 -22.23 23.75
C GLN A 32 -7.85 -22.79 25.09
N GLN A 33 -6.62 -22.45 25.49
CA GLN A 33 -5.97 -22.96 26.70
C GLN A 33 -6.06 -21.99 27.89
N ALA A 34 -6.45 -20.74 27.64
CA ALA A 34 -6.44 -19.68 28.64
C ALA A 34 -7.58 -19.82 29.67
N PRO A 35 -7.32 -19.45 30.94
CA PRO A 35 -8.37 -19.33 31.95
C PRO A 35 -9.36 -18.22 31.57
N ALA A 36 -10.61 -18.33 32.05
CA ALA A 36 -11.69 -17.41 31.67
C ALA A 36 -11.35 -15.92 31.90
N ALA A 37 -10.60 -15.61 32.95
CA ALA A 37 -10.13 -14.26 33.26
C ALA A 37 -9.18 -13.68 32.19
N ALA A 38 -8.38 -14.52 31.52
CA ALA A 38 -7.44 -14.10 30.49
C ALA A 38 -8.05 -14.07 29.07
N LYS A 39 -9.14 -14.80 28.82
CA LYS A 39 -9.80 -14.86 27.51
C LYS A 39 -10.24 -13.49 26.99
N LYS A 40 -10.69 -12.60 27.88
CA LYS A 40 -11.11 -11.23 27.49
C LYS A 40 -9.95 -10.41 26.95
N ALA A 41 -8.78 -10.49 27.56
CA ALA A 41 -7.57 -9.80 27.11
C ALA A 41 -7.08 -10.36 25.77
N ILE A 42 -7.06 -11.68 25.62
CA ILE A 42 -6.67 -12.34 24.36
C ILE A 42 -7.63 -11.95 23.22
N GLN A 43 -8.95 -11.91 23.46
CA GLN A 43 -9.92 -11.44 22.47
C GLN A 43 -9.74 -9.96 22.09
N GLN A 44 -9.28 -9.11 23.01
CA GLN A 44 -8.99 -7.71 22.69
C GLN A 44 -7.77 -7.61 21.79
N GLU A 45 -6.72 -8.38 22.05
CA GLU A 45 -5.51 -8.36 21.23
C GLU A 45 -5.75 -8.98 19.85
N ILE A 46 -6.54 -10.07 19.74
CA ILE A 46 -6.98 -10.61 18.44
C ILE A 46 -7.73 -9.54 17.63
N ARG A 47 -8.61 -8.75 18.26
CA ARG A 47 -9.31 -7.63 17.59
C ARG A 47 -8.32 -6.54 17.15
N ARG A 48 -7.32 -6.22 17.96
CA ARG A 48 -6.26 -5.26 17.62
C ARG A 48 -5.48 -5.71 16.39
N LEU A 49 -5.11 -6.99 16.32
CA LEU A 49 -4.46 -7.57 15.14
C LEU A 49 -5.34 -7.53 13.90
N GLY A 50 -6.64 -7.80 14.03
CA GLY A 50 -7.60 -7.65 12.92
C GLY A 50 -7.66 -6.22 12.37
N ASN A 51 -7.64 -5.21 13.25
CA ASN A 51 -7.58 -3.80 12.84
C ASN A 51 -6.28 -3.47 12.11
N LEU A 52 -5.14 -4.00 12.59
CA LEU A 52 -3.85 -3.84 11.93
C LEU A 52 -3.82 -4.50 10.55
N GLN A 53 -4.40 -5.70 10.41
CA GLN A 53 -4.55 -6.38 9.13
C GLN A 53 -5.37 -5.53 8.13
N GLY A 54 -6.47 -4.92 8.57
CA GLY A 54 -7.24 -3.99 7.73
C GLY A 54 -6.42 -2.76 7.30
N ALA A 55 -5.66 -2.17 8.22
CA ALA A 55 -4.78 -1.04 7.91
C ALA A 55 -3.67 -1.42 6.89
N LEU A 56 -3.08 -2.60 7.03
CA LEU A 56 -2.09 -3.11 6.07
C LEU A 56 -2.67 -3.31 4.67
N GLN A 57 -3.88 -3.87 4.58
CA GLN A 57 -4.57 -4.04 3.29
C GLN A 57 -4.86 -2.68 2.64
N HIS A 58 -5.35 -1.70 3.42
CA HIS A 58 -5.55 -0.34 2.92
C HIS A 58 -4.25 0.29 2.40
N GLN A 59 -3.14 0.11 3.10
CA GLN A 59 -1.83 0.59 2.66
C GLN A 59 -1.38 -0.11 1.37
N ALA A 60 -1.55 -1.43 1.27
CA ALA A 60 -1.19 -2.20 0.08
C ALA A 60 -1.99 -1.73 -1.15
N ILE A 61 -3.29 -1.46 -0.99
CA ILE A 61 -4.12 -0.89 -2.06
C ILE A 61 -3.59 0.47 -2.51
N LYS A 62 -3.23 1.36 -1.57
CA LYS A 62 -2.63 2.67 -1.90
C LYS A 62 -1.33 2.52 -2.68
N THR A 63 -0.45 1.61 -2.26
CA THR A 63 0.82 1.34 -2.95
C THR A 63 0.59 0.72 -4.34
N ILE A 64 -0.42 -0.14 -4.52
CA ILE A 64 -0.78 -0.68 -5.84
C ILE A 64 -1.28 0.44 -6.75
N LYS A 65 -2.17 1.30 -6.26
CA LYS A 65 -2.68 2.45 -7.02
C LYS A 65 -1.56 3.40 -7.45
N SER A 66 -0.57 3.67 -6.59
CA SER A 66 0.55 4.53 -6.95
C SER A 66 1.47 3.94 -8.02
N MET A 67 1.51 2.63 -8.18
CA MET A 67 2.21 1.96 -9.29
C MET A 67 1.38 1.96 -10.59
N GLN A 68 0.05 1.93 -10.48
CA GLN A 68 -0.87 1.91 -11.63
C GLN A 68 -1.05 3.29 -12.27
N SER A 69 -0.92 4.37 -11.48
CA SER A 69 -0.64 5.68 -12.04
C SER A 69 0.77 5.65 -12.63
N GLY A 70 0.88 5.22 -13.89
CA GLY A 70 2.14 5.25 -14.63
C GLY A 70 2.79 6.65 -14.57
N PRO A 71 4.06 6.79 -14.96
CA PRO A 71 4.69 8.10 -15.05
C PRO A 71 3.75 9.02 -15.82
N LYS A 72 3.35 10.15 -15.20
CA LYS A 72 2.65 11.23 -15.90
C LYS A 72 3.54 11.55 -17.09
N VAL A 73 3.15 11.11 -18.29
CA VAL A 73 3.81 11.54 -19.52
C VAL A 73 3.72 13.06 -19.48
N PRO A 74 4.85 13.80 -19.38
CA PRO A 74 4.77 15.24 -19.52
C PRO A 74 4.07 15.48 -20.84
N ALA A 75 2.97 16.23 -20.82
CA ALA A 75 2.24 16.55 -22.03
C ALA A 75 3.27 17.03 -23.07
N PRO A 76 3.24 16.51 -24.31
CA PRO A 76 4.16 16.99 -25.33
C PRO A 76 4.00 18.51 -25.37
N MET A 77 5.10 19.23 -25.13
CA MET A 77 5.11 20.69 -25.25
C MET A 77 4.71 21.00 -26.69
N GLN A 78 3.44 21.37 -26.89
CA GLN A 78 3.00 22.03 -28.11
C GLN A 78 3.64 23.41 -28.10
N ASN A 79 4.85 23.49 -28.63
CA ASN A 79 5.47 24.75 -29.00
C ASN A 79 5.74 24.68 -30.50
N ILE A 80 4.68 24.93 -31.28
CA ILE A 80 4.81 25.26 -32.70
C ILE A 80 4.26 26.68 -32.85
N PRO A 81 5.10 27.72 -32.82
CA PRO A 81 4.69 29.04 -33.25
C PRO A 81 4.39 28.97 -34.74
N ASN A 82 3.15 29.32 -35.07
CA ASN A 82 2.66 29.58 -36.41
C ASN A 82 3.53 30.65 -37.09
N ALA A 83 4.46 30.25 -37.97
CA ALA A 83 5.20 31.16 -38.83
C ALA A 83 4.80 30.91 -40.30
N GLN A 84 4.02 31.87 -40.81
CA GLN A 84 3.58 32.04 -42.19
C GLN A 84 4.73 31.91 -43.22
N PRO A 85 4.50 31.33 -44.41
CA PRO A 85 5.50 31.37 -45.48
C PRO A 85 5.48 32.74 -46.19
N PRO A 86 6.65 33.38 -46.45
CA PRO A 86 6.68 34.52 -47.35
C PRO A 86 6.51 34.02 -48.80
N LYS A 87 5.51 34.59 -49.49
CA LYS A 87 5.32 34.43 -50.93
C LYS A 87 6.52 35.05 -51.66
N GLY A 88 7.40 34.22 -52.18
CA GLY A 88 8.42 34.62 -53.15
C GLY A 88 7.78 34.81 -54.52
N ARG A 89 7.70 36.06 -54.96
CA ARG A 89 7.43 36.47 -56.35
C ARG A 89 8.78 36.88 -56.94
N LEU A 90 9.18 36.26 -58.04
CA LEU A 90 9.90 36.83 -59.21
C LEU A 90 10.31 35.68 -60.13
#